data_AF-A0A7Z9MWP6-F1
#
_entry.id   AF-A0A7Z9MWP6-F1
#
_cell.length_a   1.000
_cell.length_b   1.000
_cell.length_c   1.000
_cell.angle_alpha   90.00
_cell.angle_beta   90.00
_cell.angle_gamma   90.00
#
_symmetry.space_group_name_H-M   'P 1'
#
loop_
_entity.id
_entity.type
_entity.pdbx_description
1 polymer ?
#
loop_
_entity_poly.entity_id
_entity_poly.type
_entity_poly.pdbx_seq_one_letter_code
_entity_poly.pdbx_strand_id
1 'polypeptide(L)'
;MHVRSLYRQGSILLLSVFIACGAPEDDSNQQLQTTQMPEVELAAASSPPDDPFLWLEEVDGPEALAWAAQQNALTIPRLQGDPRFEELESEIEAILNSNDRIPFASLVDGKVYNFWQDQEHVRGILRSATLESYASDDTQWETVFDVDSLANLENANWVYKGRTCLATDPNRCLLQLSDGGKDAVVVREYDLSMKNFVDGGFVLEEAKSNVDWVDADTLLVGSDFGEGSLTTSGYARTLRLWERGTPLVSAQQIIEIEAEDMGVGVSTLTASGSSASSAGDLTSSPKKTGC
;
A
#
# COMPACT_ATOMS: atom_id res chain seq x y z
N MET A 1 -7.57 3.62 52.46
CA MET A 1 -7.85 4.61 51.38
C MET A 1 -6.87 4.30 50.26
N HIS A 2 -7.23 3.50 49.26
CA HIS A 2 -7.88 3.91 47.99
C HIS A 2 -7.10 5.07 47.35
N VAL A 3 -6.55 4.97 46.14
CA VAL A 3 -7.20 4.53 44.89
C VAL A 3 -6.19 3.87 43.94
N ARG A 4 -6.55 2.72 43.37
CA ARG A 4 -5.91 2.12 42.17
C ARG A 4 -6.39 2.91 40.94
N SER A 5 -5.46 3.50 40.19
CA SER A 5 -5.76 4.09 38.88
C SER A 5 -5.73 2.98 37.83
N LEU A 6 -6.91 2.49 37.46
CA LEU A 6 -7.11 1.66 36.27
C LEU A 6 -7.25 2.61 35.08
N TYR A 7 -6.14 2.95 34.43
CA TYR A 7 -6.19 3.54 33.09
C TYR A 7 -6.47 2.40 32.11
N ARG A 8 -7.75 2.22 31.79
CA ARG A 8 -8.17 1.40 30.66
C ARG A 8 -7.87 2.21 29.40
N GLN A 9 -6.76 1.92 28.73
CA GLN A 9 -6.44 2.46 27.41
C GLN A 9 -7.56 2.00 26.46
N GLY A 10 -8.38 2.94 26.01
CA GLY A 10 -9.38 2.68 24.99
C GLY A 10 -8.77 2.98 23.62
N SER A 11 -8.48 1.94 22.84
CA SER A 11 -8.25 2.09 21.40
C SER A 11 -9.57 2.52 20.76
N ILE A 12 -9.57 3.62 20.02
CA ILE A 12 -10.72 4.05 19.23
C ILE A 12 -10.51 3.50 17.83
N LEU A 13 -11.32 2.52 17.46
CA LEU A 13 -11.40 1.98 16.11
C LEU A 13 -12.18 2.99 15.25
N LEU A 14 -11.51 3.69 14.35
CA LEU A 14 -12.19 4.52 13.36
C LEU A 14 -12.39 3.68 12.10
N LEU A 15 -13.61 3.17 11.93
CA LEU A 15 -14.00 2.42 10.76
C LEU A 15 -14.34 3.40 9.63
N SER A 16 -13.45 3.48 8.65
CA SER A 16 -13.70 4.26 7.43
C SER A 16 -14.38 3.34 6.42
N VAL A 17 -15.70 3.39 6.33
CA VAL A 17 -16.42 2.75 5.22
C VAL A 17 -16.48 3.77 4.09
N PHE A 18 -15.76 3.52 2.99
CA PHE A 18 -15.97 4.28 1.75
C PHE A 18 -17.22 3.75 1.05
N ILE A 19 -18.39 4.24 1.48
CA ILE A 19 -19.62 4.13 0.70
C ILE A 19 -19.58 5.26 -0.33
N ALA A 20 -19.22 4.95 -1.57
CA ALA A 20 -19.51 5.85 -2.68
C ALA A 20 -20.97 5.65 -3.11
N CYS A 21 -21.91 6.25 -2.37
CA CYS A 21 -23.29 6.43 -2.82
C CYS A 21 -23.59 7.90 -3.08
N GLY A 22 -24.40 8.12 -4.11
CA GLY A 22 -24.69 9.40 -4.74
C GLY A 22 -25.24 10.49 -3.84
N ALA A 23 -25.24 11.70 -4.42
CA ALA A 23 -25.50 13.00 -3.81
C ALA A 23 -26.74 13.05 -2.87
N PRO A 24 -26.72 13.96 -1.87
CA PRO A 24 -27.91 14.24 -1.07
C PRO A 24 -28.96 14.99 -1.89
N GLU A 25 -30.21 14.52 -1.84
CA GLU A 25 -31.37 15.31 -2.26
C GLU A 25 -31.59 16.41 -1.23
N ASP A 26 -31.43 17.68 -1.64
CA ASP A 26 -31.86 18.84 -0.87
C ASP A 26 -33.02 19.54 -1.59
N ASP A 27 -34.10 19.67 -0.84
CA ASP A 27 -35.44 20.02 -1.27
C ASP A 27 -35.54 21.55 -1.37
N SER A 28 -35.40 22.10 -2.58
CA SER A 28 -35.69 23.51 -2.84
C SER A 28 -36.32 23.74 -4.20
N ASN A 29 -37.66 23.84 -4.13
CA ASN A 29 -38.58 24.19 -5.19
C ASN A 29 -38.32 25.61 -5.72
N GLN A 30 -37.70 25.75 -6.88
CA GLN A 30 -37.86 26.93 -7.75
C GLN A 30 -38.22 26.50 -9.17
N GLN A 31 -39.46 26.80 -9.53
CA GLN A 31 -40.04 26.60 -10.86
C GLN A 31 -39.29 27.41 -11.92
N LEU A 32 -38.60 26.73 -12.82
CA LEU A 32 -38.17 27.28 -14.10
C LEU A 32 -38.65 26.35 -15.23
N GLN A 33 -39.43 26.97 -16.11
CA GLN A 33 -40.14 26.49 -17.30
C GLN A 33 -39.60 25.21 -17.96
N THR A 34 -40.43 24.16 -17.96
CA THR A 34 -40.19 22.88 -18.62
C THR A 34 -40.25 23.03 -20.14
N THR A 35 -39.08 23.02 -20.80
CA THR A 35 -39.01 22.66 -22.21
C THR A 35 -39.06 21.14 -22.27
N GLN A 36 -40.10 20.59 -22.90
CA GLN A 36 -40.33 19.16 -23.00
C GLN A 36 -39.28 18.52 -23.92
N MET A 37 -38.28 17.87 -23.33
CA MET A 37 -37.39 16.95 -24.03
C MET A 37 -38.08 15.60 -24.19
N PRO A 38 -37.89 14.89 -25.32
CA PRO A 38 -38.48 13.57 -25.50
C PRO A 38 -37.87 12.60 -24.48
N GLU A 39 -38.74 11.81 -23.87
CA GLU A 39 -38.41 10.67 -23.02
C GLU A 39 -37.62 9.66 -23.84
N VAL A 40 -36.31 9.56 -23.58
CA VAL A 40 -35.49 8.49 -24.15
C VAL A 40 -35.68 7.28 -23.26
N GLU A 41 -36.56 6.40 -23.71
CA GLU A 41 -36.74 5.04 -23.20
C GLU A 41 -35.37 4.35 -23.18
N LEU A 42 -34.85 4.07 -21.99
CA LEU A 42 -33.58 3.37 -21.81
C LEU A 42 -33.81 1.89 -22.18
N ALA A 43 -33.71 1.60 -23.47
CA ALA A 43 -33.79 0.24 -23.98
C ALA A 43 -32.68 -0.61 -23.34
N ALA A 44 -33.11 -1.66 -22.65
CA ALA A 44 -32.25 -2.65 -22.03
C ALA A 44 -31.40 -3.41 -23.06
N ALA A 45 -30.16 -3.70 -22.64
CA ALA A 45 -29.25 -4.73 -23.12
C ALA A 45 -28.85 -4.66 -24.62
N SER A 46 -27.81 -3.89 -24.91
CA SER A 46 -26.90 -4.22 -26.02
C SER A 46 -26.03 -5.41 -25.60
N SER A 47 -25.96 -6.45 -26.44
CA SER A 47 -24.93 -7.50 -26.36
C SER A 47 -23.54 -6.87 -26.16
N PRO A 48 -22.63 -7.48 -25.39
CA PRO A 48 -21.29 -6.95 -25.28
C PRO A 48 -20.71 -6.80 -26.71
N PRO A 49 -20.00 -5.70 -27.00
CA PRO A 49 -19.33 -5.56 -28.29
C PRO A 49 -18.47 -6.80 -28.53
N ASP A 50 -18.42 -7.30 -29.77
CA ASP A 50 -17.42 -8.29 -30.17
C ASP A 50 -16.05 -7.67 -29.87
N ASP A 51 -15.43 -8.05 -28.75
CA ASP A 51 -14.11 -7.57 -28.35
C ASP A 51 -13.05 -8.55 -28.88
N PRO A 52 -12.36 -8.23 -29.99
CA PRO A 52 -11.37 -9.12 -30.59
C PRO A 52 -10.12 -9.25 -29.71
N PHE A 53 -9.98 -8.46 -28.65
CA PHE A 53 -8.80 -8.43 -27.77
C PHE A 53 -9.08 -8.97 -26.37
N LEU A 54 -10.24 -9.57 -26.14
CA LEU A 54 -10.63 -10.13 -24.83
C LEU A 54 -9.57 -11.07 -24.23
N TRP A 55 -8.84 -11.82 -25.06
CA TRP A 55 -7.76 -12.72 -24.63
C TRP A 55 -6.55 -11.99 -24.01
N LEU A 56 -6.40 -10.68 -24.22
CA LEU A 56 -5.40 -9.85 -23.53
C LEU A 56 -5.76 -9.56 -22.06
N GLU A 57 -7.02 -9.77 -21.66
CA GLU A 57 -7.45 -9.59 -20.26
C GLU A 57 -6.97 -10.72 -19.34
N GLU A 58 -6.61 -11.89 -19.90
CA GLU A 58 -5.91 -12.94 -19.18
C GLU A 58 -4.43 -12.55 -19.00
N VAL A 59 -4.14 -11.65 -18.07
CA VAL A 59 -2.81 -11.00 -17.92
C VAL A 59 -1.65 -11.98 -17.70
N ASP A 60 -1.90 -13.13 -17.08
CA ASP A 60 -0.93 -14.22 -16.88
C ASP A 60 -1.08 -15.35 -17.92
N GLY A 61 -2.00 -15.18 -18.88
CA GLY A 61 -2.28 -16.13 -19.94
C GLY A 61 -1.10 -16.25 -20.92
N PRO A 62 -0.77 -17.46 -21.39
CA PRO A 62 0.39 -17.67 -22.25
C PRO A 62 0.29 -16.89 -23.58
N GLU A 63 -0.91 -16.66 -24.10
CA GLU A 63 -1.12 -15.89 -25.33
C GLU A 63 -0.84 -14.39 -25.10
N ALA A 64 -1.41 -13.80 -24.03
CA ALA A 64 -1.18 -12.41 -23.65
C ALA A 64 0.31 -12.12 -23.39
N LEU A 65 0.97 -13.00 -22.64
CA LEU A 65 2.41 -12.89 -22.36
C LEU A 65 3.26 -13.01 -23.62
N ALA A 66 2.92 -13.95 -24.52
CA ALA A 66 3.63 -14.10 -25.79
C ALA A 66 3.46 -12.88 -26.70
N TRP A 67 2.27 -12.27 -26.70
CA TRP A 67 2.02 -11.04 -27.44
C TRP A 67 2.79 -9.85 -26.85
N ALA A 68 2.78 -9.69 -25.51
CA ALA A 68 3.54 -8.64 -24.84
C ALA A 68 5.05 -8.76 -25.13
N ALA A 69 5.59 -9.99 -25.12
CA ALA A 69 6.97 -10.25 -25.51
C ALA A 69 7.27 -9.85 -26.97
N GLN A 70 6.34 -10.12 -27.90
CA GLN A 70 6.49 -9.67 -29.29
C GLN A 70 6.48 -8.14 -29.42
N GLN A 71 5.60 -7.45 -28.69
CA GLN A 71 5.59 -5.97 -28.69
C GLN A 71 6.88 -5.39 -28.08
N ASN A 72 7.39 -6.00 -27.01
CA ASN A 72 8.67 -5.62 -26.40
C ASN A 72 9.83 -5.79 -27.38
N ALA A 73 9.86 -6.90 -28.14
CA ALA A 73 10.89 -7.16 -29.15
C ALA A 73 10.88 -6.12 -30.30
N LEU A 74 9.74 -5.49 -30.58
CA LEU A 74 9.64 -4.39 -31.54
C LEU A 74 10.05 -3.04 -30.93
N THR A 75 9.69 -2.81 -29.67
CA THR A 75 9.79 -1.50 -29.02
C THR A 75 11.18 -1.24 -28.45
N ILE A 76 11.80 -2.22 -27.80
CA ILE A 76 13.11 -2.06 -27.14
C ILE A 76 14.19 -1.62 -28.15
N PRO A 77 14.41 -2.30 -29.29
CA PRO A 77 15.43 -1.88 -30.24
C PRO A 77 15.13 -0.52 -30.88
N ARG A 78 13.85 -0.17 -31.00
CA ARG A 78 13.44 1.14 -31.53
C ARG A 78 13.81 2.28 -30.59
N LEU A 79 13.59 2.09 -29.28
CA LEU A 79 13.94 3.09 -28.27
C LEU A 79 15.45 3.16 -28.06
N GLN A 80 16.12 2.01 -27.91
CA GLN A 80 17.57 1.92 -27.74
C GLN A 80 18.36 2.36 -28.99
N GLY A 81 17.76 2.25 -30.18
CA GLY A 81 18.35 2.72 -31.43
C GLY A 81 18.20 4.23 -31.68
N ASP A 82 17.47 4.97 -30.83
CA ASP A 82 17.41 6.42 -30.90
C ASP A 82 18.75 7.02 -30.44
N PRO A 83 19.40 7.91 -31.22
CA PRO A 83 20.70 8.49 -30.85
C PRO A 83 20.72 9.23 -29.51
N ARG A 84 19.55 9.60 -28.96
CA ARG A 84 19.43 10.27 -27.66
C ARG A 84 19.42 9.28 -26.49
N PHE A 85 19.25 7.99 -26.75
CA PHE A 85 19.03 7.00 -25.70
C PHE A 85 20.17 6.95 -24.69
N GLU A 86 21.41 6.79 -25.16
CA GLU A 86 22.59 6.63 -24.29
C GLU A 86 22.84 7.87 -23.41
N GLU A 87 22.67 9.07 -23.95
CA GLU A 87 22.82 10.33 -23.19
C GLU A 87 21.73 10.44 -22.11
N LEU A 88 20.46 10.19 -22.49
CA LEU A 88 19.34 10.26 -21.54
C LEU A 88 19.44 9.19 -20.44
N GLU A 89 19.81 7.95 -20.80
CA GLU A 89 20.03 6.88 -19.83
C GLU A 89 21.11 7.29 -18.83
N SER A 90 22.28 7.73 -19.31
CA SER A 90 23.37 8.15 -18.44
C SER A 90 23.01 9.35 -17.55
N GLU A 91 22.28 10.34 -18.06
CA GLU A 91 21.85 11.50 -17.26
C GLU A 91 20.84 11.10 -16.18
N ILE A 92 19.87 10.25 -16.52
CA ILE A 92 18.87 9.74 -15.57
C ILE A 92 19.55 8.89 -14.51
N GLU A 93 20.46 7.98 -14.89
CA GLU A 93 21.23 7.17 -13.94
C GLU A 93 22.07 8.04 -13.00
N ALA A 94 22.72 9.09 -13.52
CA ALA A 94 23.50 10.01 -12.70
C ALA A 94 22.63 10.73 -11.66
N ILE A 95 21.41 11.12 -12.01
CA ILE A 95 20.45 11.75 -11.09
C ILE A 95 19.94 10.72 -10.07
N LEU A 96 19.52 9.55 -10.51
CA LEU A 96 18.95 8.50 -9.65
C LEU A 96 19.97 7.93 -8.66
N ASN A 97 21.25 7.85 -9.06
CA ASN A 97 22.33 7.36 -8.23
C ASN A 97 23.08 8.48 -7.48
N SER A 98 22.63 9.73 -7.59
CA SER A 98 23.30 10.85 -6.93
C SER A 98 23.20 10.74 -5.40
N ASN A 99 24.34 10.96 -4.73
CA ASN A 99 24.43 11.06 -3.28
C ASN A 99 23.93 12.41 -2.74
N ASP A 100 23.71 13.40 -3.61
CA ASP A 100 23.23 14.73 -3.25
C ASP A 100 21.69 14.80 -3.13
N ARG A 101 20.99 13.68 -3.36
CA ARG A 101 19.53 13.62 -3.21
C ARG A 101 19.12 13.84 -1.76
N ILE A 102 18.05 14.60 -1.56
CA ILE A 102 17.50 14.87 -0.23
C ILE A 102 16.95 13.55 0.36
N PRO A 103 17.48 13.07 1.51
CA PRO A 103 16.99 11.86 2.15
C PRO A 103 15.72 12.14 2.94
N PHE A 104 14.58 12.28 2.26
CA PHE A 104 13.29 12.47 2.93
C PHE A 104 13.04 11.36 3.96
N ALA A 105 12.69 11.76 5.17
CA ALA A 105 12.70 10.85 6.30
C ALA A 105 11.47 11.02 7.19
N SER A 106 11.12 9.95 7.90
CA SER A 106 10.12 9.98 8.97
C SER A 106 10.79 10.04 10.34
N LEU A 107 10.20 10.80 11.25
CA LEU A 107 10.62 10.87 12.65
C LEU A 107 9.73 9.94 13.48
N VAL A 108 10.34 8.98 14.15
CA VAL A 108 9.65 8.00 15.00
C VAL A 108 10.47 7.82 16.27
N ASP A 109 9.86 8.12 17.43
CA ASP A 109 10.46 7.97 18.76
C ASP A 109 11.89 8.55 18.87
N GLY A 110 12.08 9.77 18.36
CA GLY A 110 13.37 10.48 18.40
C GLY A 110 14.43 9.97 17.41
N LYS A 111 14.11 8.96 16.60
CA LYS A 111 14.95 8.48 15.48
C LYS A 111 14.39 8.91 14.13
N VAL A 112 15.31 9.18 13.22
CA VAL A 112 15.01 9.50 11.82
C VAL A 112 15.18 8.24 10.99
N TYR A 113 14.22 7.95 10.10
CA TYR A 113 14.26 6.80 9.21
C TYR A 113 14.11 7.23 7.76
N ASN A 114 14.97 6.70 6.90
CA ASN A 114 14.95 6.96 5.47
C ASN A 114 15.07 5.65 4.70
N PHE A 115 14.33 5.52 3.61
CA PHE A 115 14.53 4.46 2.62
C PHE A 115 15.40 5.02 1.50
N TRP A 116 16.42 4.26 1.09
CA TRP A 116 17.43 4.71 0.16
C TRP A 116 17.74 3.65 -0.88
N GLN A 117 17.88 4.08 -2.14
CA GLN A 117 18.29 3.25 -3.26
C GLN A 117 19.36 3.97 -4.06
N ASP A 118 20.41 3.26 -4.45
CA ASP A 118 21.50 3.77 -5.28
C ASP A 118 22.14 2.61 -6.07
N GLN A 119 23.33 2.83 -6.63
CA GLN A 119 24.04 1.83 -7.42
C GLN A 119 24.49 0.60 -6.59
N GLU A 120 24.71 0.77 -5.28
CA GLU A 120 25.09 -0.33 -4.38
C GLU A 120 23.85 -1.02 -3.79
N HIS A 121 22.81 -0.24 -3.50
CA HIS A 121 21.55 -0.66 -2.92
C HIS A 121 20.40 -0.52 -3.92
N VAL A 122 20.39 -1.39 -4.94
CA VAL A 122 19.45 -1.30 -6.08
C VAL A 122 17.99 -1.52 -5.64
N ARG A 123 17.74 -2.51 -4.78
CA ARG A 123 16.41 -2.76 -4.19
C ARG A 123 16.17 -1.88 -2.97
N GLY A 124 17.25 -1.47 -2.32
CA GLY A 124 17.26 -0.42 -1.33
C GLY A 124 17.44 -0.91 0.09
N ILE A 125 17.68 0.06 0.96
CA ILE A 125 17.87 -0.13 2.39
C ILE A 125 16.95 0.80 3.17
N LEU A 126 16.37 0.28 4.25
CA LEU A 126 15.88 1.12 5.32
C LEU A 126 17.05 1.41 6.26
N ARG A 127 17.30 2.70 6.49
CA ARG A 127 18.36 3.19 7.37
C ARG A 127 17.81 4.16 8.41
N SER A 128 18.52 4.29 9.52
CA SER A 128 18.15 5.17 10.63
C SER A 128 19.31 6.05 11.09
N ALA A 129 18.98 7.18 11.71
CA ALA A 129 19.94 8.09 12.34
C ALA A 129 19.30 8.74 13.58
N THR A 130 20.12 9.35 14.44
CA THR A 130 19.60 10.26 15.47
C THR A 130 19.12 11.56 14.84
N LEU A 131 18.15 12.23 15.47
CA LEU A 131 17.70 13.54 14.98
C LEU A 131 18.82 14.59 14.94
N GLU A 132 19.73 14.55 15.92
CA GLU A 132 20.91 15.43 15.95
C GLU A 132 21.83 15.20 14.77
N SER A 133 22.14 13.93 14.44
CA SER A 133 23.01 13.62 13.32
C SER A 133 22.36 13.97 11.97
N TYR A 134 21.05 13.73 11.84
CA TYR A 134 20.30 14.09 10.64
C TYR A 134 20.24 15.60 10.38
N ALA A 135 20.30 16.42 11.44
CA ALA A 135 20.32 17.88 11.30
C ALA A 135 21.71 18.44 10.94
N SER A 136 22.74 17.58 10.86
CA SER A 136 24.10 17.96 10.47
C SER A 136 24.38 17.69 9.00
N ASP A 137 25.46 18.28 8.47
CA ASP A 137 25.89 18.06 7.09
C ASP A 137 26.43 16.63 6.84
N ASP A 138 26.75 15.87 7.89
CA ASP A 138 27.31 14.52 7.83
C ASP A 138 26.46 13.53 8.66
N THR A 139 25.32 13.16 8.09
CA THR A 139 24.39 12.22 8.75
C THR A 139 24.98 10.82 8.84
N GLN A 140 25.09 10.31 10.07
CA GLN A 140 25.57 8.97 10.38
C GLN A 140 24.41 7.98 10.25
N TRP A 141 24.24 7.43 9.05
CA TRP A 141 23.21 6.43 8.77
C TRP A 141 23.63 5.04 9.22
N GLU A 142 22.69 4.32 9.83
CA GLU A 142 22.79 2.92 10.19
C GLU A 142 21.73 2.12 9.44
N THR A 143 22.13 1.14 8.63
CA THR A 143 21.19 0.21 7.98
C THR A 143 20.45 -0.61 9.04
N VAL A 144 19.12 -0.62 8.96
CA VAL A 144 18.22 -1.36 9.84
C VAL A 144 17.51 -2.51 9.12
N PHE A 145 17.32 -2.42 7.81
CA PHE A 145 16.81 -3.50 6.97
C PHE A 145 17.35 -3.35 5.55
N ASP A 146 17.83 -4.44 4.96
CA ASP A 146 18.47 -4.47 3.64
C ASP A 146 17.66 -5.38 2.70
N VAL A 147 17.01 -4.76 1.71
CA VAL A 147 16.13 -5.44 0.77
C VAL A 147 16.95 -6.23 -0.26
N ASP A 148 18.11 -5.72 -0.65
CA ASP A 148 19.03 -6.41 -1.57
C ASP A 148 19.52 -7.72 -0.95
N SER A 149 19.98 -7.65 0.30
CA SER A 149 20.40 -8.84 1.05
C SER A 149 19.27 -9.86 1.21
N LEU A 150 18.05 -9.41 1.54
CA LEU A 150 16.89 -10.30 1.65
C LEU A 150 16.52 -10.96 0.32
N ALA A 151 16.45 -10.18 -0.75
CA ALA A 151 16.11 -10.65 -2.09
C ALA A 151 17.10 -11.72 -2.58
N ASN A 152 18.40 -11.52 -2.31
CA ASN A 152 19.44 -12.49 -2.62
C ASN A 152 19.30 -13.77 -1.79
N LEU A 153 19.03 -13.64 -0.49
CA LEU A 153 18.88 -14.79 0.42
C LEU A 153 17.68 -15.68 0.03
N GLU A 154 16.57 -15.05 -0.34
CA GLU A 154 15.31 -15.75 -0.65
C GLU A 154 15.13 -16.05 -2.14
N ASN A 155 16.06 -15.60 -2.99
CA ASN A 155 15.95 -15.68 -4.45
C ASN A 155 14.60 -15.15 -4.96
N ALA A 156 14.24 -13.95 -4.50
CA ALA A 156 12.94 -13.32 -4.76
C ALA A 156 13.12 -11.91 -5.34
N ASN A 157 12.11 -11.38 -6.04
CA ASN A 157 12.16 -10.04 -6.61
C ASN A 157 11.54 -9.01 -5.65
N TRP A 158 12.00 -8.98 -4.40
CA TRP A 158 11.43 -8.13 -3.36
C TRP A 158 11.54 -6.64 -3.68
N VAL A 159 10.40 -5.96 -3.54
CA VAL A 159 10.26 -4.50 -3.54
C VAL A 159 9.68 -4.07 -2.21
N TYR A 160 10.36 -3.15 -1.51
CA TYR A 160 9.88 -2.60 -0.25
C TYR A 160 8.70 -1.63 -0.48
N LYS A 161 7.57 -1.90 0.16
CA LYS A 161 6.34 -1.11 0.06
C LYS A 161 6.05 -0.27 1.32
N GLY A 162 6.98 -0.25 2.28
CA GLY A 162 6.88 0.54 3.49
C GLY A 162 6.73 -0.31 4.75
N ARG A 163 6.38 0.36 5.85
CA ARG A 163 6.17 -0.27 7.16
C ARG A 163 5.07 0.42 7.94
N THR A 164 4.36 -0.36 8.75
CA THR A 164 3.42 0.13 9.76
C THR A 164 3.92 -0.31 11.14
N CYS A 165 4.28 0.63 12.00
CA CYS A 165 4.85 0.33 13.32
C CYS A 165 3.82 0.48 14.43
N LEU A 166 3.92 -0.37 15.44
CA LEU A 166 3.09 -0.33 16.63
C LEU A 166 3.34 0.98 17.39
N ALA A 167 2.29 1.76 17.62
CA ALA A 167 2.43 3.09 18.22
C ALA A 167 3.04 3.09 19.63
N THR A 168 2.79 2.05 20.43
CA THR A 168 3.29 1.91 21.80
C THR A 168 4.70 1.32 21.90
N ASP A 169 5.17 0.67 20.84
CA ASP A 169 6.55 0.19 20.69
C ASP A 169 6.97 0.30 19.22
N PRO A 170 7.48 1.48 18.81
CA PRO A 170 7.78 1.74 17.41
C PRO A 170 8.98 0.96 16.83
N ASN A 171 9.61 0.07 17.63
CA ASN A 171 10.55 -0.91 17.09
C ASN A 171 9.85 -2.08 16.40
N ARG A 172 8.60 -2.37 16.77
CA ARG A 172 7.80 -3.46 16.20
C ARG A 172 7.03 -2.96 15.01
N CYS A 173 7.42 -3.43 13.82
CA CYS A 173 6.83 -2.99 12.57
C CYS A 173 6.40 -4.15 11.70
N LEU A 174 5.34 -3.93 10.94
CA LEU A 174 4.92 -4.80 9.84
C LEU A 174 5.58 -4.26 8.57
N LEU A 175 6.58 -4.96 8.04
CA LEU A 175 7.17 -4.63 6.75
C LEU A 175 6.30 -5.19 5.64
N GLN A 176 6.09 -4.41 4.59
CA GLN A 176 5.36 -4.83 3.40
C GLN A 176 6.34 -5.01 2.24
N LEU A 177 6.34 -6.19 1.64
CA LEU A 177 7.23 -6.57 0.55
C LEU A 177 6.38 -7.11 -0.61
N SER A 178 6.57 -6.63 -1.83
CA SER A 178 5.93 -7.24 -3.00
C SER A 178 6.93 -7.94 -3.89
N ASP A 179 6.51 -9.03 -4.52
CA ASP A 179 7.32 -9.72 -5.53
C ASP A 179 7.11 -9.05 -6.89
N GLY A 180 8.15 -8.43 -7.42
CA GLY A 180 8.11 -7.75 -8.72
C GLY A 180 7.31 -6.45 -8.74
N GLY A 181 7.05 -5.84 -7.59
CA GLY A 181 6.43 -4.50 -7.53
C GLY A 181 4.91 -4.50 -7.63
N LYS A 182 4.25 -5.67 -7.61
CA LYS A 182 2.78 -5.83 -7.58
C LYS A 182 2.12 -5.05 -6.43
N ASP A 183 0.80 -4.88 -6.55
CA ASP A 183 -0.06 -4.35 -5.49
C ASP A 183 -0.20 -5.31 -4.31
N ALA A 184 -0.12 -6.62 -4.59
CA ALA A 184 -0.12 -7.64 -3.55
C ALA A 184 1.21 -7.62 -2.78
N VAL A 185 1.12 -7.80 -1.47
CA VAL A 185 2.27 -7.77 -0.56
C VAL A 185 2.25 -8.99 0.35
N VAL A 186 3.45 -9.46 0.67
CA VAL A 186 3.73 -10.25 1.86
C VAL A 186 3.97 -9.27 3.00
N VAL A 187 3.35 -9.52 4.15
CA VAL A 187 3.57 -8.72 5.36
C VAL A 187 4.34 -9.55 6.36
N ARG A 188 5.42 -9.01 6.93
CA ARG A 188 6.22 -9.71 7.94
C ARG A 188 6.55 -8.79 9.10
N GLU A 189 6.37 -9.29 10.30
CA GLU A 189 6.74 -8.58 11.50
C GLU A 189 8.25 -8.54 11.70
N TYR A 190 8.76 -7.34 11.97
CA TYR A 190 10.17 -7.03 12.08
C TYR A 190 10.43 -6.16 13.31
N ASP A 191 11.55 -6.42 13.97
CA ASP A 191 12.05 -5.61 15.08
C ASP A 191 13.20 -4.74 14.57
N LEU A 192 12.98 -3.42 14.51
CA LEU A 192 13.96 -2.43 14.05
C LEU A 192 15.20 -2.33 14.97
N SER A 193 15.04 -2.64 16.25
CA SER A 193 16.15 -2.59 17.21
C SER A 193 17.06 -3.81 17.10
N MET A 194 16.45 -4.99 16.94
CA MET A 194 17.16 -6.25 16.73
C MET A 194 17.61 -6.43 15.28
N LYS A 195 17.05 -5.64 14.35
CA LYS A 195 17.27 -5.71 12.90
C LYS A 195 17.03 -7.12 12.37
N ASN A 196 15.90 -7.69 12.76
CA ASN A 196 15.53 -9.03 12.35
C ASN A 196 14.02 -9.21 12.31
N PHE A 197 13.56 -10.18 11.52
CA PHE A 197 12.20 -10.67 11.61
C PHE A 197 11.95 -11.27 12.99
N VAL A 198 10.74 -11.04 13.50
CA VAL A 198 10.33 -11.56 14.81
C VAL A 198 10.01 -13.04 14.69
N ASP A 199 10.69 -13.88 15.47
CA ASP A 199 10.38 -15.31 15.54
C ASP A 199 8.96 -15.51 16.11
N GLY A 200 8.14 -16.32 15.42
CA GLY A 200 6.71 -16.43 15.72
C GLY A 200 5.91 -15.12 15.56
N GLY A 201 6.45 -14.16 14.81
CA GLY A 201 5.79 -12.90 14.49
C GLY A 201 4.62 -13.04 13.53
N PHE A 202 3.91 -11.94 13.30
CA PHE A 202 2.85 -11.89 12.30
C PHE A 202 3.42 -12.02 10.88
N VAL A 203 2.85 -12.95 10.10
CA VAL A 203 3.18 -13.15 8.69
C VAL A 203 1.88 -13.30 7.90
N LEU A 204 1.72 -12.49 6.85
CA LEU A 204 0.66 -12.58 5.86
C LEU A 204 1.30 -12.96 4.53
N GLU A 205 0.76 -14.00 3.88
CA GLU A 205 1.14 -14.40 2.53
C GLU A 205 0.76 -13.33 1.49
N GLU A 206 1.26 -13.49 0.26
CA GLU A 206 1.04 -12.53 -0.82
C GLU A 206 -0.45 -12.36 -1.14
N ALA A 207 -0.99 -11.18 -0.83
CA ALA A 207 -2.34 -10.78 -1.19
C ALA A 207 -2.45 -9.24 -1.21
N LYS A 208 -3.53 -8.70 -1.77
CA LYS A 208 -3.87 -7.26 -1.63
C LYS A 208 -4.40 -7.00 -0.22
N SER A 209 -3.51 -7.15 0.76
CA SER A 209 -3.83 -7.10 2.18
C SER A 209 -3.77 -5.67 2.70
N ASN A 210 -4.60 -5.39 3.71
CA ASN A 210 -4.53 -4.19 4.52
C ASN A 210 -4.52 -4.60 5.99
N VAL A 211 -3.57 -4.04 6.74
CA VAL A 211 -3.31 -4.46 8.12
C VAL A 211 -2.94 -3.28 8.98
N ASP A 212 -3.41 -3.29 10.22
CA ASP A 212 -2.98 -2.32 11.21
C ASP A 212 -3.02 -2.89 12.63
N TRP A 213 -2.25 -2.27 13.53
CA TRP A 213 -2.09 -2.69 14.91
C TRP A 213 -3.28 -2.26 15.76
N VAL A 214 -3.87 -3.21 16.49
CA VAL A 214 -4.77 -2.88 17.62
C VAL A 214 -3.97 -2.67 18.89
N ASP A 215 -3.04 -3.60 19.15
CA ASP A 215 -2.07 -3.60 20.24
C ASP A 215 -0.92 -4.57 19.90
N ALA A 216 0.02 -4.80 20.83
CA ALA A 216 1.20 -5.63 20.59
C ALA A 216 0.92 -7.08 20.18
N ASP A 217 -0.27 -7.60 20.47
CA ASP A 217 -0.64 -8.99 20.26
C ASP A 217 -1.86 -9.16 19.35
N THR A 218 -2.37 -8.08 18.76
CA THR A 218 -3.59 -8.11 17.97
C THR A 218 -3.49 -7.20 16.74
N LEU A 219 -3.81 -7.76 15.57
CA LEU A 219 -3.93 -7.02 14.31
C LEU A 219 -5.38 -6.96 13.83
N LEU A 220 -5.73 -5.88 13.14
CA LEU A 220 -6.83 -5.89 12.18
C LEU A 220 -6.27 -6.29 10.83
N VAL A 221 -6.89 -7.27 10.19
CA VAL A 221 -6.39 -7.85 8.94
C VAL A 221 -7.53 -7.98 7.94
N GLY A 222 -7.38 -7.35 6.79
CA GLY A 222 -8.05 -7.73 5.55
C GLY A 222 -7.05 -8.41 4.64
N SER A 223 -7.36 -9.61 4.16
CA SER A 223 -6.50 -10.41 3.30
C SER A 223 -7.33 -11.44 2.54
N ASP A 224 -6.68 -12.28 1.75
CA ASP A 224 -7.30 -13.46 1.14
C ASP A 224 -7.40 -14.58 2.17
N PHE A 225 -8.62 -14.95 2.53
CA PHE A 225 -8.95 -16.06 3.43
C PHE A 225 -9.54 -17.27 2.67
N GLY A 226 -9.44 -17.28 1.34
CA GLY A 226 -10.01 -18.29 0.45
C GLY A 226 -11.29 -17.84 -0.24
N GLU A 227 -12.06 -18.83 -0.73
CA GLU A 227 -13.25 -18.61 -1.55
C GLU A 227 -14.24 -17.63 -0.90
N GLY A 228 -14.64 -16.61 -1.67
CA GLY A 228 -15.59 -15.58 -1.25
C GLY A 228 -15.00 -14.47 -0.37
N SER A 229 -13.72 -14.52 0.00
CA SER A 229 -13.10 -13.52 0.87
C SER A 229 -12.64 -12.24 0.15
N LEU A 230 -12.61 -12.26 -1.19
CA LEU A 230 -12.17 -11.14 -2.04
C LEU A 230 -13.30 -10.55 -2.88
N THR A 231 -13.21 -9.25 -3.15
CA THR A 231 -14.09 -8.53 -4.07
C THR A 231 -13.78 -8.95 -5.50
N THR A 232 -14.65 -8.58 -6.44
CA THR A 232 -14.38 -8.75 -7.88
C THR A 232 -13.13 -7.98 -8.35
N SER A 233 -12.67 -6.99 -7.57
CA SER A 233 -11.41 -6.26 -7.80
C SER A 233 -10.17 -6.92 -7.15
N GLY A 234 -10.36 -8.04 -6.45
CA GLY A 234 -9.30 -8.82 -5.80
C GLY A 234 -8.81 -8.25 -4.46
N TYR A 235 -9.54 -7.32 -3.84
CA TYR A 235 -9.23 -6.80 -2.50
C TYR A 235 -10.04 -7.53 -1.42
N ALA A 236 -9.60 -7.44 -0.17
CA ALA A 236 -10.31 -8.05 0.94
C ALA A 236 -11.75 -7.53 1.09
N ARG A 237 -12.71 -8.46 1.23
CA ARG A 237 -14.10 -8.17 1.61
C ARG A 237 -14.32 -8.17 3.11
N THR A 238 -13.47 -8.90 3.83
CA THR A 238 -13.64 -9.11 5.26
C THR A 238 -12.50 -8.45 6.02
N LEU A 239 -12.85 -7.85 7.16
CA LEU A 239 -11.86 -7.41 8.15
C LEU A 239 -11.98 -8.32 9.37
N ARG A 240 -10.83 -8.79 9.86
CA ARG A 240 -10.74 -9.72 10.99
C ARG A 240 -9.81 -9.22 12.07
N LEU A 241 -10.10 -9.58 13.32
CA LEU A 241 -9.17 -9.43 14.46
C LEU A 241 -8.33 -10.70 14.57
N TRP A 242 -7.03 -10.56 14.38
CA TRP A 242 -6.07 -11.66 14.44
C TRP A 242 -5.18 -11.53 15.68
N GLU A 243 -5.28 -12.52 16.56
CA GLU A 243 -4.46 -12.61 17.78
C GLU A 243 -3.16 -13.36 17.53
N ARG A 244 -2.06 -12.85 18.10
CA ARG A 244 -0.73 -13.44 18.03
C ARG A 244 -0.73 -14.89 18.49
N GLY A 245 0.00 -15.74 17.78
CA GLY A 245 0.12 -17.16 18.10
C GLY A 245 -1.09 -18.01 17.72
N THR A 246 -2.12 -17.42 17.11
CA THR A 246 -3.26 -18.15 16.54
C THR A 246 -3.12 -18.30 15.03
N PRO A 247 -3.66 -19.37 14.41
CA PRO A 247 -3.73 -19.46 12.95
C PRO A 247 -4.57 -18.31 12.37
N LEU A 248 -4.09 -17.65 11.31
CA LEU A 248 -4.79 -16.55 10.64
C LEU A 248 -6.24 -16.90 10.26
N VAL A 249 -6.48 -18.12 9.80
CA VAL A 249 -7.83 -18.61 9.44
C VAL A 249 -8.83 -18.62 10.60
N SER A 250 -8.34 -18.59 11.85
CA SER A 250 -9.17 -18.54 13.06
C SER A 250 -9.47 -17.11 13.53
N ALA A 251 -8.91 -16.09 12.86
CA ALA A 251 -9.15 -14.69 13.18
C ALA A 251 -10.65 -14.36 13.13
N GLN A 252 -11.12 -13.58 14.11
CA GLN A 252 -12.54 -13.24 14.24
C GLN A 252 -12.94 -12.21 13.18
N GLN A 253 -13.83 -12.58 12.27
CA GLN A 253 -14.43 -11.63 11.34
C GLN A 253 -15.31 -10.62 12.09
N ILE A 254 -15.09 -9.34 11.81
CA ILE A 254 -15.84 -8.23 12.42
C ILE A 254 -16.63 -7.42 11.40
N ILE A 255 -16.18 -7.39 10.14
CA ILE A 255 -16.81 -6.67 9.02
C ILE A 255 -16.81 -7.56 7.78
N GLU A 256 -17.85 -7.40 6.98
CA GLU A 256 -17.99 -7.94 5.64
C GLU A 256 -18.65 -6.89 4.75
N ILE A 257 -18.21 -6.82 3.50
CA ILE A 257 -18.78 -5.97 2.44
C ILE A 257 -19.22 -6.83 1.25
N GLU A 258 -19.96 -6.25 0.30
CA GLU A 258 -20.45 -6.97 -0.87
C GLU A 258 -19.30 -7.34 -1.83
N ALA A 259 -19.51 -8.32 -2.71
CA ALA A 259 -18.47 -8.75 -3.64
C ALA A 259 -18.15 -7.70 -4.70
N GLU A 260 -19.13 -6.84 -5.01
CA GLU A 260 -19.05 -5.78 -6.00
C GLU A 260 -18.47 -4.47 -5.46
N ASP A 261 -18.29 -4.36 -4.13
CA ASP A 261 -17.58 -3.25 -3.53
C ASP A 261 -16.09 -3.28 -3.91
N MET A 262 -15.39 -2.14 -3.77
CA MET A 262 -13.96 -2.08 -4.08
C MET A 262 -13.12 -2.90 -3.11
N GLY A 263 -13.32 -2.71 -1.80
CA GLY A 263 -12.54 -3.33 -0.73
C GLY A 263 -12.78 -2.63 0.62
N VAL A 264 -12.42 -3.29 1.72
CA VAL A 264 -12.46 -2.69 3.07
C VAL A 264 -11.08 -2.16 3.45
N GLY A 265 -10.99 -0.90 3.89
CA GLY A 265 -9.76 -0.28 4.39
C GLY A 265 -9.68 -0.30 5.91
N VAL A 266 -8.47 -0.29 6.47
CA VAL A 266 -8.27 -0.22 7.93
C VAL A 266 -7.17 0.77 8.30
N SER A 267 -7.42 1.52 9.37
CA SER A 267 -6.40 2.31 10.07
C SER A 267 -6.80 2.40 11.54
N THR A 268 -5.82 2.33 12.44
CA THR A 268 -6.02 2.54 13.87
C THR A 268 -5.45 3.88 14.30
N LEU A 269 -6.12 4.49 15.28
CA LEU A 269 -5.71 5.75 15.85
C LEU A 269 -5.52 5.55 17.35
N THR A 270 -4.29 5.72 17.80
CA THR A 270 -3.92 5.64 19.21
C THR A 270 -3.96 7.03 19.82
N ALA A 271 -4.80 7.20 20.84
CA ALA A 271 -4.86 8.42 21.63
C ALA A 271 -3.72 8.45 22.66
N SER A 272 -2.48 8.51 22.19
CA SER A 272 -1.33 8.91 22.99
C SER A 272 -0.71 10.12 22.31
N GLY A 273 -0.59 11.23 23.05
CA GLY A 273 -0.32 12.57 22.54
C GLY A 273 0.60 12.65 21.32
N SER A 274 0.02 13.14 20.23
CA SER A 274 0.69 13.64 19.02
C SER A 274 1.60 12.66 18.26
N SER A 275 0.98 11.72 17.55
CA SER A 275 1.42 11.31 16.20
C SER A 275 0.31 10.51 15.50
N ALA A 276 -0.57 11.21 14.79
CA ALA A 276 -1.34 10.60 13.71
C ALA A 276 -0.45 10.65 12.46
N SER A 277 0.18 9.52 12.13
CA SER A 277 0.96 9.39 10.90
C SER A 277 0.02 8.97 9.78
N SER A 278 -0.76 9.89 9.22
CA SER A 278 -1.36 9.68 7.89
C SER A 278 -0.32 10.07 6.84
N ALA A 279 0.45 9.10 6.35
CA ALA A 279 1.14 9.26 5.07
C ALA A 279 0.12 8.95 3.96
N GLY A 280 -0.81 9.89 3.77
CA GLY A 280 -1.65 9.91 2.58
C GLY A 280 -0.92 10.67 1.50
N ASP A 281 -0.39 9.97 0.51
CA ASP A 281 -0.13 10.56 -0.80
C ASP A 281 -0.89 9.75 -1.85
N LEU A 282 -2.09 10.24 -2.17
CA LEU A 282 -2.75 9.98 -3.44
C LEU A 282 -3.02 11.35 -4.04
N THR A 283 -2.03 11.91 -4.74
CA THR A 283 -2.24 13.04 -5.63
C THR A 283 -3.32 12.67 -6.67
N SER A 284 -4.55 13.13 -6.47
CA SER A 284 -5.47 13.34 -7.59
C SER A 284 -5.36 14.81 -7.99
N SER A 285 -4.90 15.05 -9.21
CA SER A 285 -4.87 16.39 -9.79
C SER A 285 -6.29 16.95 -9.85
N PRO A 286 -6.54 18.21 -9.45
CA PRO A 286 -7.84 18.83 -9.64
C PRO A 286 -8.06 19.07 -11.14
N LYS A 287 -9.04 18.40 -11.74
CA LYS A 287 -9.62 18.88 -13.00
C LYS A 287 -10.22 20.27 -12.70
N LYS A 288 -9.63 21.30 -13.31
CA LYS A 288 -10.23 22.63 -13.39
C LYS A 288 -11.61 22.51 -14.03
N THR A 289 -12.66 22.73 -13.25
CA THR A 289 -13.98 23.09 -13.77
C THR A 289 -14.05 24.61 -13.86
N GLY A 290 -14.00 25.13 -15.08
CA GLY A 290 -14.60 26.41 -15.43
C GLY A 290 -16.03 26.15 -15.91
N CYS A 291 -16.92 27.11 -15.61
CA CYS A 291 -18.37 27.15 -15.82
C CYS A 291 -18.96 26.26 -16.91
#